data_AF-A0A351V903-F1
#
_entry.id   AF-A0A351V903-F1
#
_cell.length_a   1.000
_cell.length_b   1.000
_cell.length_c   1.000
_cell.angle_alpha   90.00
_cell.angle_beta   90.00
_cell.angle_gamma   90.00
#
_symmetry.space_group_name_H-M   'P 1'
#
loop_
_entity.id
_entity.type
_entity.pdbx_description
1 polymer ?
#
loop_
_entity_poly.entity_id
_entity_poly.type
_entity_poly.pdbx_seq_one_letter_code
_entity_poly.pdbx_strand_id
1 'polypeptide(L)' 'MIEVTKINGVKVLINPDLMELVEETPDTVISFTTGRKIIVKESR' A
#
# COMPACT_ATOMS: atom_id res chain seq x y z
N MET A 1 1.22 12.87 -0.02
CA MET A 1 0.64 11.76 -0.81
C MET A 1 1.79 10.93 -1.35
N ILE A 2 1.66 9.60 -1.34
CA ILE A 2 2.67 8.65 -1.82
C ILE A 2 2.09 7.91 -3.02
N GLU A 3 2.82 7.85 -4.14
CA GLU A 3 2.46 7.00 -5.28
C GLU A 3 2.90 5.56 -4.99
N VAL A 4 1.99 4.60 -5.20
CA VAL A 4 2.29 3.17 -5.11
C VAL A 4 1.66 2.42 -6.27
N THR A 5 2.24 1.27 -6.61
CA THR A 5 1.71 0.39 -7.66
C THR A 5 0.94 -0.77 -7.05
N LYS A 6 -0.36 -0.84 -7.29
CA LYS A 6 -1.18 -2.00 -6.89
C LYS A 6 -0.74 -3.27 -7.64
N ILE A 7 -1.07 -4.43 -7.10
CA ILE A 7 -0.74 -5.73 -7.71
C ILE A 7 -1.30 -5.91 -9.14
N ASN A 8 -2.36 -5.18 -9.50
CA ASN A 8 -2.94 -5.15 -10.84
C ASN A 8 -2.24 -4.17 -11.81
N GLY A 9 -1.10 -3.58 -11.42
CA GLY A 9 -0.35 -2.62 -12.22
C GLY A 9 -0.88 -1.19 -12.22
N VAL A 10 -1.98 -0.92 -11.50
CA VAL A 10 -2.56 0.42 -11.41
C VAL A 10 -1.80 1.25 -10.39
N LYS A 11 -1.27 2.39 -10.85
CA LYS A 11 -0.68 3.41 -9.98
C LYS A 11 -1.78 4.16 -9.22
N VAL A 12 -1.59 4.32 -7.92
CA VAL A 12 -2.52 5.05 -7.06
C VAL A 12 -1.76 5.97 -6.12
N LEU A 13 -2.38 7.11 -5.79
CA LEU A 13 -1.90 8.00 -4.74
C LEU A 13 -2.61 7.64 -3.43
N ILE A 14 -1.83 7.41 -2.38
CA ILE A 14 -2.33 7.11 -1.05
C ILE A 14 -1.93 8.20 -0.05
N ASN A 15 -2.80 8.43 0.94
CA ASN A 15 -2.53 9.35 2.03
C ASN A 15 -1.70 8.62 3.11
N PRO A 16 -0.43 9.03 3.36
CA PRO A 16 0.40 8.43 4.40
C PRO A 16 -0.14 8.63 5.81
N ASP A 17 -0.86 9.71 6.08
CA ASP A 17 -1.40 9.99 7.42
C ASP A 17 -2.47 8.98 7.87
N LEU A 18 -3.01 8.21 6.91
CA LEU A 18 -3.99 7.17 7.18
C LEU A 18 -3.38 5.77 7.22
N MET A 19 -2.09 5.61 6.91
CA MET A 19 -1.42 4.32 6.99
C MET A 19 -1.14 3.97 8.45
N GLU A 20 -1.37 2.70 8.77
CA GLU A 20 -1.17 2.16 10.12
C GLU A 20 0.04 1.23 10.15
N LEU A 21 0.13 0.32 9.18
CA LEU A 21 1.17 -0.71 9.13
C LEU A 21 1.52 -1.05 7.68
N VAL A 22 2.81 -1.23 7.40
CA VAL A 22 3.33 -1.70 6.11
C VAL A 22 4.16 -2.96 6.36
N GLU A 23 3.75 -4.08 5.77
CA GLU A 23 4.39 -5.39 5.94
C GLU A 23 4.83 -5.94 4.57
N GLU A 24 6.02 -6.52 4.48
CA GLU A 24 6.58 -7.10 3.26
C GLU A 24 6.57 -8.63 3.39
N THR A 25 5.45 -9.32 3.08
CA THR A 25 5.44 -10.81 3.05
C THR A 25 4.30 -11.40 2.22
N PRO A 26 4.56 -12.19 1.16
CA PRO A 26 5.65 -12.05 0.18
C PRO A 26 5.51 -10.79 -0.70
N ASP A 27 4.31 -10.20 -0.73
CA ASP A 27 4.01 -8.90 -1.33
C ASP A 27 3.89 -7.83 -0.23
N THR A 28 3.92 -6.55 -0.59
CA THR A 28 3.78 -5.46 0.39
C THR A 28 2.31 -5.19 0.69
N VAL A 29 1.91 -5.31 1.96
CA VAL A 29 0.56 -5.01 2.43
C VAL A 29 0.58 -3.70 3.20
N ILE A 30 -0.25 -2.74 2.79
CA ILE A 30 -0.45 -1.48 3.51
C ILE A 30 -1.83 -1.54 4.18
N SER A 31 -1.84 -1.52 5.50
CA SER A 31 -3.03 -1.41 6.33
C SER A 31 -3.28 0.05 6.70
N PHE A 32 -4.54 0.47 6.66
CA PHE A 32 -4.97 1.83 7.01
C PHE A 32 -5.74 1.83 8.32
N THR A 33 -5.75 2.97 9.00
CA THR A 33 -6.49 3.20 10.26
C THR A 33 -8.01 2.99 10.13
N THR A 34 -8.54 3.01 8.90
CA THR A 34 -9.95 2.72 8.62
C THR A 34 -10.24 1.21 8.51
N GLY A 35 -9.27 0.33 8.75
CA GLY A 35 -9.37 -1.12 8.54
C GLY A 35 -9.29 -1.57 7.08
N ARG A 36 -9.08 -0.63 6.14
CA ARG A 36 -8.83 -0.98 4.73
C ARG A 36 -7.41 -1.52 4.58
N LYS A 37 -7.22 -2.45 3.64
CA LYS A 37 -5.91 -2.98 3.28
C LYS A 37 -5.73 -2.92 1.77
N ILE A 38 -4.52 -2.60 1.32
CA ILE A 38 -4.14 -2.71 -0.09
C ILE A 38 -2.87 -3.54 -0.20
N ILE A 39 -2.78 -4.31 -1.28
CA ILE A 39 -1.59 -5.07 -1.64
C ILE A 39 -0.93 -4.33 -2.80
N VAL A 40 0.33 -3.96 -2.60
CA VAL A 40 1.16 -3.24 -3.57
C VAL A 40 2.36 -4.10 -3.93
N LYS A 41 2.84 -3.90 -5.15
CA LYS A 41 4.00 -4.61 -5.69
C LYS A 41 5.04 -3.56 -6.05
N GLU A 42 5.75 -3.10 -5.03
CA GLU A 42 6.88 -2.19 -5.21
C GLU A 42 8.15 -3.01 -5.44
N SER A 43 8.93 -2.62 -6.44
CA SER A 43 10.25 -3.19 -6.66
C SER A 43 11.22 -2.43 -5.77
N ARG A 44 12.08 -3.15 -5.03
CA ARG A 44 13.07 -2.54 -4.14
C ARG A 44 14.08 -1.68 -4.89
#